data_AF-A0A6G0ZPZ8-F1
#
_entry.id   AF-A0A6G0ZPZ8-F1
#
_cell.length_a   1.000
_cell.length_b   1.000
_cell.length_c   1.000
_cell.angle_alpha   90.00
_cell.angle_beta   90.00
_cell.angle_gamma   90.00
#
_symmetry.space_group_name_H-M   'P 1'
#
loop_
_entity.id
_entity.type
_entity.pdbx_description
1 polymer ?
#
loop_
_entity_poly.entity_id
_entity_poly.type
_entity_poly.pdbx_seq_one_letter_code
_entity_poly.pdbx_strand_id
1 'polypeptide(L)' 'MKKSSNRLIGRHFISRIPSTRSKKNPRRVCKVCADKGKHMNGIRGRKETPYYCKICDVPLCVDICFETYHTKQNYW' A
#
# COMPACT_ATOMS: atom_id res chain seq x y z
N MET A 1 -9.03 -18.16 -7.14
CA MET A 1 -8.12 -17.42 -8.06
C MET A 1 -6.96 -16.84 -7.26
N LYS A 2 -5.75 -17.40 -7.42
CA LYS A 2 -4.54 -16.83 -6.81
C LYS A 2 -4.26 -15.50 -7.54
N LYS A 3 -4.32 -14.36 -6.84
CA LYS A 3 -3.94 -13.03 -7.39
C LYS A 3 -2.47 -13.11 -7.84
N SER A 4 -2.24 -13.40 -9.11
CA SER A 4 -0.91 -13.54 -9.69
C SER A 4 -0.21 -12.18 -9.72
N SER A 5 0.74 -12.00 -8.81
CA SER A 5 2.13 -11.57 -9.03
C SER A 5 2.45 -10.46 -10.05
N ASN A 6 1.49 -9.63 -10.45
CA ASN A 6 1.74 -8.53 -11.39
C ASN A 6 2.15 -7.22 -10.68
N ARG A 7 2.46 -7.28 -9.38
CA ARG A 7 2.91 -6.13 -8.59
C ARG A 7 4.11 -5.42 -9.25
N LEU A 8 5.05 -6.19 -9.80
CA LEU A 8 6.33 -5.68 -10.33
C LEU A 8 6.32 -5.34 -11.82
N ILE A 9 5.42 -5.96 -12.58
CA ILE A 9 5.44 -5.96 -14.05
C ILE A 9 4.19 -5.30 -14.65
N GLY A 10 3.27 -4.82 -13.81
CA GLY A 10 2.00 -4.23 -14.21
C GLY A 10 2.03 -2.70 -14.22
N ARG A 11 1.12 -2.09 -14.99
CA ARG A 11 0.87 -0.65 -14.93
C ARG A 11 -0.07 -0.35 -13.75
N HIS A 12 0.53 0.06 -12.64
CA HIS A 12 -0.19 0.43 -11.43
C HIS A 12 -0.39 1.94 -11.35
N PHE A 13 -1.55 2.35 -10.89
CA PHE A 13 -1.85 3.75 -10.60
C PHE A 13 -2.35 3.88 -9.17
N ILE A 14 -1.85 4.88 -8.47
CA ILE A 14 -2.37 5.23 -7.15
C ILE A 14 -3.74 5.91 -7.29
N SER A 15 -4.64 5.61 -6.36
CA SER A 15 -5.99 6.19 -6.32
C SER A 15 -6.38 6.49 -4.89
N ARG A 16 -7.36 7.38 -4.68
CA ARG A 16 -7.98 7.55 -3.37
C ARG A 16 -8.87 6.37 -3.03
N ILE A 17 -8.87 5.99 -1.75
CA ILE A 17 -9.80 5.01 -1.20
C ILE A 17 -11.22 5.61 -1.31
N PRO A 18 -12.18 4.92 -1.94
CA PRO A 18 -13.54 5.41 -2.08
C PRO A 18 -14.20 5.57 -0.71
N SER A 19 -15.02 6.60 -0.56
CA SER A 19 -15.82 6.80 0.65
C SER A 19 -16.77 5.62 0.88
N THR A 20 -17.11 5.40 2.14
CA THR A 20 -18.15 4.44 2.53
C THR A 20 -19.29 5.18 3.20
N ARG A 21 -20.45 4.53 3.35
CA ARG A 21 -21.60 5.09 4.09
C ARG A 21 -21.21 5.57 5.49
N SER A 22 -20.24 4.91 6.13
CA SER A 22 -19.80 5.21 7.50
C SER A 22 -18.63 6.20 7.57
N LYS A 23 -17.84 6.38 6.50
CA LYS A 23 -16.65 7.25 6.50
C LYS A 23 -16.49 8.00 5.19
N LYS A 24 -16.57 9.34 5.25
CA LYS A 24 -16.36 10.25 4.11
C LYS A 24 -14.92 10.20 3.58
N ASN A 25 -13.93 10.12 4.48
CA ASN A 25 -12.51 10.11 4.13
C ASN A 25 -11.81 8.90 4.77
N PRO A 26 -12.01 7.68 4.24
CA PRO A 26 -11.41 6.49 4.81
C PRO A 26 -9.89 6.50 4.65
N ARG A 27 -9.21 6.02 5.68
CA ARG A 27 -7.77 5.82 5.72
C ARG A 27 -7.47 4.38 6.10
N ARG A 28 -6.38 3.85 5.57
CA ARG A 28 -5.87 2.50 5.87
C ARG A 28 -4.37 2.59 6.13
N VAL A 29 -3.82 1.64 6.88
CA VAL A 29 -2.37 1.60 7.20
C VAL A 29 -1.57 1.23 5.95
N CYS A 30 -0.54 2.01 5.61
CA CYS A 30 0.35 1.74 4.49
C CYS A 30 1.09 0.40 4.68
N LYS A 31 1.02 -0.47 3.67
CA LYS A 31 1.65 -1.80 3.70
C LYS A 31 3.16 -1.73 3.86
N VAL A 32 3.84 -0.88 3.07
CA VAL A 32 5.30 -0.70 3.11
C VAL A 32 5.75 -0.17 4.48
N CYS A 33 5.07 0.85 5.02
CA CYS A 33 5.44 1.37 6.35
C CYS A 33 5.20 0.35 7.46
N ALA A 34 4.13 -0.44 7.37
CA ALA A 34 3.86 -1.50 8.34
C ALA A 34 4.94 -2.57 8.33
N ASP A 35 5.35 -3.02 7.13
CA ASP A 35 6.35 -4.06 6.95
C ASP A 35 7.76 -3.55 7.33
N LYS A 36 8.11 -2.33 6.90
CA LYS A 36 9.39 -1.69 7.26
C LYS A 36 9.57 -1.57 8.78
N GLY A 37 8.55 -1.11 9.49
CA GLY A 37 8.59 -1.07 10.96
C GLY A 37 8.83 -2.47 11.54
N LYS A 38 8.02 -3.45 11.11
CA LYS A 38 8.14 -4.84 11.60
C LYS A 38 9.55 -5.39 11.37
N HIS A 39 10.17 -5.08 10.24
CA HIS A 39 11.53 -5.53 9.91
C HIS A 39 12.61 -4.81 10.72
N MET A 40 12.50 -3.49 10.90
CA MET A 40 13.54 -2.69 11.57
C MET A 40 13.54 -2.82 13.10
N ASN A 41 12.37 -2.90 13.73
CA ASN A 41 12.26 -2.84 15.20
C ASN A 41 11.26 -3.86 15.78
N GLY A 42 10.79 -4.82 14.98
CA GLY A 42 9.80 -5.81 15.39
C GLY A 42 8.36 -5.29 15.49
N ILE A 43 8.14 -3.98 15.36
CA ILE A 43 6.84 -3.33 15.56
C ILE A 43 6.26 -2.86 14.24
N ARG A 44 5.03 -3.30 13.93
CA ARG A 44 4.33 -2.85 12.71
C ARG A 44 4.11 -1.34 12.73
N GLY A 45 4.61 -0.65 11.71
CA GLY A 45 4.32 0.77 11.48
C GLY A 45 2.82 1.02 11.26
N ARG A 46 2.34 2.20 11.72
CA ARG A 46 0.93 2.60 11.66
C ARG A 46 0.66 3.85 10.80
N LYS A 47 1.58 4.21 9.90
CA LYS A 47 1.38 5.36 9.00
C LYS A 47 0.15 5.11 8.12
N GLU A 48 -0.87 5.94 8.28
CA GLU A 48 -2.12 5.85 7.51
C GLU A 48 -2.04 6.64 6.20
N THR A 49 -2.77 6.16 5.19
CA THR A 49 -2.88 6.79 3.87
C THR A 49 -4.34 6.73 3.40
N PRO A 50 -4.84 7.79 2.74
CA PRO A 50 -6.12 7.77 2.03
C PRO A 50 -5.98 7.20 0.61
N TYR A 51 -4.80 6.69 0.24
CA TYR A 51 -4.49 6.21 -1.10
C TYR A 51 -4.20 4.71 -1.12
N TYR A 52 -4.51 4.08 -2.26
CA TYR A 52 -4.26 2.67 -2.50
C TYR A 52 -4.00 2.40 -3.99
N CYS A 53 -3.33 1.28 -4.27
CA CYS A 53 -3.30 0.72 -5.61
C CYS A 53 -4.57 -0.09 -5.84
N LYS A 54 -5.39 0.30 -6.83
CA LYS A 54 -6.65 -0.40 -7.16
C LYS A 54 -6.45 -1.85 -7.60
N ILE A 55 -5.40 -2.10 -8.38
CA ILE A 55 -5.10 -3.42 -8.95
C ILE A 55 -4.64 -4.39 -7.85
N CYS A 56 -3.74 -3.93 -6.98
CA CYS A 56 -3.24 -4.73 -5.87
C CYS A 56 -4.25 -4.79 -4.70
N ASP A 57 -5.15 -3.81 -4.59
CA ASP A 57 -5.96 -3.51 -3.41
C ASP A 57 -5.11 -3.32 -2.14
N VAL A 58 -4.02 -2.54 -2.28
CA VAL A 58 -3.05 -2.31 -1.20
C VAL A 58 -2.93 -0.83 -0.88
N PRO A 59 -3.12 -0.41 0.38
CA PRO A 59 -2.90 0.97 0.81
C PRO A 59 -1.41 1.32 0.80
N LEU A 60 -1.07 2.43 0.14
CA LEU A 60 0.32 2.88 -0.07
C LEU A 60 0.40 4.41 0.11
N CYS A 61 1.48 4.89 0.69
CA CYS A 61 1.78 6.33 0.67
C CYS A 61 2.07 6.77 -0.78
N VAL A 62 1.69 8.00 -1.13
CA VAL A 62 1.90 8.57 -2.49
C VAL A 62 3.37 8.88 -2.78
N ASP A 63 4.20 9.03 -1.74
CA ASP A 63 5.64 9.20 -1.94
C ASP A 63 6.29 7.87 -2.42
N ILE A 64 7.52 7.66 -2.00
CA ILE A 64 8.35 6.47 -2.08
C ILE A 64 7.58 5.13 -1.94
N CYS A 65 6.59 5.00 -1.05
CA CYS A 65 5.98 3.69 -0.78
C CYS A 65 5.25 3.07 -1.99
N PHE A 66 4.60 3.89 -2.82
CA PHE A 66 3.91 3.37 -4.01
C PHE A 66 4.92 2.82 -5.03
N GLU A 67 5.99 3.57 -5.27
CA GLU A 67 7.04 3.18 -6.21
C GLU A 67 7.77 1.93 -5.72
N THR A 68 8.27 1.92 -4.48
CA THR A 68 9.03 0.77 -3.96
C THR A 68 8.20 -0.51 -3.94
N TYR A 69 6.91 -0.39 -3.61
CA TYR A 69 5.99 -1.52 -3.65
C TYR A 69 5.73 -2.02 -5.08
N HIS A 70 6.01 -1.30 -6.15
CA HIS A 70 5.82 -1.81 -7.51
C HIS A 70 7.12 -1.98 -8.30
N THR A 71 8.29 -1.61 -7.76
CA THR A 71 9.58 -1.74 -8.45
C THR A 71 10.56 -2.71 -7.77
N LYS A 72 10.48 -2.91 -6.45
CA LYS A 72 11.46 -3.74 -5.73
C LYS A 72 10.90 -5.11 -5.36
N GLN A 73 11.65 -6.18 -5.63
CA GLN A 73 11.27 -7.53 -5.19
C GLN A 73 11.21 -7.61 -3.66
N ASN A 74 12.21 -7.04 -2.98
CA ASN A 74 12.24 -6.79 -1.55
C ASN A 74 12.14 -5.27 -1.27
N TYR A 75 11.06 -4.81 -0.64
CA TYR A 75 10.71 -3.38 -0.53
C TYR A 75 10.68 -2.83 0.91
N TRP A 76 11.08 -3.63 1.89
CA TRP A 76 11.20 -3.22 3.30
C TRP A 76 12.65 -2.95 3.70
#